data_AF-A0A950VP03-F1
#
_entry.id   AF-A0A950VP03-F1
#
_cell.length_a   1.000
_cell.length_b   1.000
_cell.length_c   1.000
_cell.angle_alpha   90.00
_cell.angle_beta   90.00
_cell.angle_gamma   90.00
#
_symmetry.space_group_name_H-M   'P 1'
#
loop_
_entity.id
_entity.type
_entity.pdbx_description
1 polymer ?
#
loop_
_entity_poly.entity_id
_entity_poly.type
_entity_poly.pdbx_seq_one_letter_code
_entity_poly.pdbx_strand_id
1 'polypeptide(L)'
;MNHGEVDDSYIDGHPVLGLTVVAIEDSSDATLPDQLVIAGAYADAFVMRSGCGLVAHCAAGVSRSSYRNLATIMLVEHLDFAAALAFLRHHRPQANPNPGFVDQLRKLEAQLLAGQVP
;
A
#
# COMPACT_ATOMS: atom_id res chain seq x y z
N MET A 1 13.92 -23.64 -9.33
CA MET A 1 12.97 -24.51 -8.61
C MET A 1 13.66 -24.98 -7.34
N ASN A 2 13.35 -24.38 -6.19
CA ASN A 2 13.97 -24.71 -4.91
C ASN A 2 12.84 -25.00 -3.90
N HIS A 3 12.77 -26.24 -3.44
CA HIS A 3 12.25 -26.77 -2.17
C HIS A 3 11.11 -26.10 -1.36
N GLY A 4 10.20 -25.32 -1.96
CA GLY A 4 8.96 -24.89 -1.28
C GLY A 4 9.15 -23.88 -0.14
N GLU A 5 10.35 -23.33 0.04
CA GLU A 5 10.56 -22.08 0.77
C GLU A 5 10.35 -20.92 -0.21
N VAL A 6 9.64 -19.88 0.24
CA VAL A 6 9.44 -18.66 -0.57
C VAL A 6 10.80 -17.98 -0.66
N ASP A 7 11.43 -18.01 -1.83
CA ASP A 7 12.66 -17.28 -2.10
C ASP A 7 12.32 -15.81 -2.36
N ASP A 8 12.27 -15.02 -1.28
CA ASP A 8 12.04 -13.57 -1.35
C ASP A 8 13.26 -12.81 -1.90
N SER A 9 14.30 -13.50 -2.36
CA SER A 9 15.50 -12.87 -2.95
C SER A 9 15.28 -12.48 -4.41
N TYR A 10 14.26 -13.04 -5.08
CA TYR A 10 13.94 -12.76 -6.48
C TYR A 10 12.44 -12.65 -6.74
N ILE A 11 12.05 -11.70 -7.60
CA ILE A 11 10.69 -11.59 -8.13
C ILE A 11 10.78 -11.54 -9.66
N ASP A 12 10.07 -12.44 -10.34
CA ASP A 12 10.06 -12.57 -11.80
C ASP A 12 11.47 -12.62 -12.45
N GLY A 13 12.42 -13.26 -11.76
CA GLY A 13 13.81 -13.37 -12.22
C GLY A 13 14.68 -12.13 -11.97
N HIS A 14 14.13 -11.09 -11.34
CA HIS A 14 14.88 -9.90 -10.92
C HIS A 14 15.23 -9.99 -9.43
N PRO A 15 16.45 -9.60 -9.01
CA PRO A 15 16.84 -9.63 -7.62
C PRO A 15 16.05 -8.59 -6.81
N VAL A 16 15.66 -8.96 -5.59
CA VAL A 16 15.06 -8.04 -4.62
C VAL A 16 16.16 -7.19 -4.02
N LEU A 17 16.09 -5.88 -4.27
CA LEU A 17 17.09 -4.91 -3.79
C LEU A 17 16.85 -4.47 -2.33
N GLY A 18 15.65 -4.69 -1.81
CA GLY A 18 15.28 -4.35 -0.45
C GLY A 18 13.91 -4.89 -0.08
N LEU A 19 13.71 -5.15 1.22
CA LEU A 19 12.47 -5.67 1.78
C LEU A 19 12.02 -4.78 2.94
N THR A 20 10.78 -4.32 2.88
CA THR A 20 10.12 -3.64 3.99
C THR A 20 8.95 -4.49 4.47
N VAL A 21 8.98 -4.91 5.73
CA VAL A 21 7.89 -5.69 6.35
C VAL A 21 7.13 -4.83 7.34
N VAL A 22 5.81 -4.74 7.15
CA VAL A 22 4.90 -4.13 8.11
C VAL A 22 3.96 -5.21 8.63
N ALA A 23 4.13 -5.56 9.90
CA ALA A 23 3.28 -6.56 10.55
C ALA A 23 1.94 -5.91 10.93
N ILE A 24 0.87 -6.31 10.23
CA ILE A 24 -0.50 -5.94 10.56
C ILE A 24 -1.48 -7.07 10.24
N GLU A 25 -2.41 -7.29 11.16
CA GLU A 25 -3.50 -8.25 10.98
C GLU A 25 -4.57 -7.70 10.03
N ASP A 26 -5.26 -8.59 9.33
CA ASP A 26 -6.40 -8.19 8.49
C ASP A 26 -7.69 -8.15 9.30
N SER A 27 -7.72 -7.28 10.30
CA SER A 27 -8.87 -7.04 11.17
C SER A 27 -9.30 -5.58 11.06
N SER A 28 -10.60 -5.31 11.24
CA SER A 28 -11.13 -3.95 11.32
C SER A 28 -10.63 -3.18 12.54
N ASP A 29 -10.13 -3.87 13.56
CA ASP A 29 -9.58 -3.25 14.78
C ASP A 29 -8.07 -2.97 14.66
N ALA A 30 -7.41 -3.52 13.64
CA ALA A 30 -5.98 -3.31 13.42
C ALA A 30 -5.74 -1.93 12.80
N THR A 31 -4.77 -1.19 13.35
CA THR A 31 -4.41 0.15 12.88
C THR A 31 -2.90 0.34 12.84
N LEU A 32 -2.43 1.15 11.91
CA LEU A 32 -1.05 1.65 11.92
C LEU A 32 -1.04 3.09 12.42
N PRO A 33 0.07 3.58 13.01
CA PRO A 33 0.25 5.01 13.20
C PRO A 33 0.22 5.76 11.86
N ASP A 34 -0.50 6.89 11.77
CA ASP A 34 -0.63 7.67 10.53
C ASP A 34 0.73 8.02 9.92
N GLN A 35 1.72 8.36 10.75
CA GLN A 35 3.09 8.65 10.30
C GLN A 35 3.73 7.47 9.58
N LEU A 36 3.46 6.23 10.01
CA LEU A 36 3.99 5.04 9.36
C LEU A 36 3.32 4.79 8.00
N VAL A 37 2.03 5.09 7.90
CA VAL A 37 1.26 5.01 6.63
C VAL A 37 1.81 6.02 5.63
N ILE A 38 1.94 7.28 6.06
CA ILE A 38 2.44 8.38 5.24
C ILE A 38 3.90 8.13 4.80
N ALA A 39 4.78 7.77 5.74
CA ALA A 39 6.17 7.49 5.43
C ALA A 39 6.32 6.28 4.49
N GLY A 40 5.53 5.24 4.69
CA GLY A 40 5.50 4.08 3.80
C GLY A 40 5.09 4.44 2.38
N ALA A 41 4.06 5.27 2.22
CA ALA A 41 3.62 5.75 0.91
C ALA A 41 4.70 6.55 0.18
N TYR A 42 5.38 7.47 0.87
CA TYR A 42 6.47 8.24 0.25
C TYR A 42 7.70 7.40 -0.05
N ALA A 43 8.01 6.38 0.76
CA ALA A 43 9.06 5.42 0.47
C ALA A 43 8.74 4.62 -0.82
N ASP A 44 7.49 4.14 -0.95
CA ASP A 44 7.02 3.44 -2.15
C ASP A 44 7.17 4.33 -3.40
N ALA A 45 6.74 5.59 -3.29
CA ALA A 45 6.85 6.58 -4.37
C ALA A 45 8.31 6.86 -4.76
N PHE A 46 9.20 6.97 -3.78
CA PHE A 46 10.63 7.18 -4.01
C PHE A 46 11.25 6.01 -4.77
N VAL A 47 10.95 4.76 -4.38
CA VAL A 47 11.43 3.55 -5.07
C VAL A 47 10.95 3.53 -6.52
N MET A 48 9.67 3.78 -6.76
CA MET A 48 9.09 3.79 -8.12
C MET A 48 9.72 4.89 -8.99
N ARG A 49 9.94 6.09 -8.45
CA ARG A 49 10.58 7.20 -9.17
C ARG A 49 12.07 6.98 -9.44
N SER A 50 12.71 6.10 -8.68
CA SER A 50 14.13 5.72 -8.87
C SER A 50 14.31 4.69 -9.99
N GLY A 51 13.24 4.32 -10.71
CA GLY A 51 13.28 3.33 -11.79
C GLY A 51 13.30 1.89 -11.29
N CYS A 52 13.06 1.65 -10.01
CA CYS A 52 12.95 0.31 -9.43
C CYS A 52 11.51 -0.20 -9.50
N GLY A 53 11.36 -1.50 -9.74
CA GLY A 53 10.07 -2.17 -9.55
C GLY A 53 9.72 -2.26 -8.07
N LEU A 54 8.44 -2.09 -7.74
CA LEU A 54 7.91 -2.26 -6.39
C LEU A 54 6.78 -3.30 -6.41
N VAL A 55 6.84 -4.25 -5.47
CA VAL A 55 5.81 -5.28 -5.30
C VAL A 55 5.28 -5.20 -3.88
N ALA A 56 4.06 -4.69 -3.74
CA ALA A 56 3.33 -4.71 -2.49
C ALA A 56 2.39 -5.92 -2.45
N HIS A 57 2.60 -6.83 -1.49
CA HIS A 57 1.76 -8.01 -1.32
C HIS A 57 1.30 -8.17 0.14
N CYS A 58 0.28 -9.01 0.32
CA CYS A 58 -0.15 -9.55 1.60
C CYS A 58 -0.63 -10.98 1.36
N ALA A 59 -1.30 -11.62 2.33
CA ALA A 59 -1.73 -13.01 2.15
C ALA A 59 -2.70 -13.22 0.97
N ALA A 60 -3.73 -12.39 0.84
CA ALA A 60 -4.76 -12.54 -0.20
C ALA A 60 -4.65 -11.51 -1.35
N GLY A 61 -3.85 -10.46 -1.17
CA GLY A 61 -3.79 -9.34 -2.13
C GLY A 61 -5.12 -8.57 -2.28
N VAL A 62 -6.00 -8.64 -1.27
CA VAL A 62 -7.34 -8.03 -1.27
C VAL A 62 -7.41 -6.80 -0.37
N SER A 63 -7.00 -6.94 0.90
CA SER A 63 -7.19 -5.90 1.93
C SER A 63 -5.89 -5.17 2.28
N ARG A 64 -4.97 -5.77 3.04
CA ARG A 64 -3.75 -5.10 3.56
C ARG A 64 -2.85 -4.44 2.50
N SER A 65 -2.54 -5.13 1.40
CA SER A 65 -1.72 -4.53 0.33
C SER A 65 -2.50 -3.46 -0.44
N SER A 66 -3.81 -3.64 -0.63
CA SER A 66 -4.67 -2.61 -1.23
C SER A 66 -4.74 -1.37 -0.34
N TYR A 67 -4.82 -1.52 0.98
CA TYR A 67 -4.76 -0.42 1.94
C TYR A 67 -3.49 0.42 1.75
N ARG A 68 -2.31 -0.23 1.69
CA ARG A 68 -1.05 0.48 1.42
C ARG A 68 -1.03 1.14 0.04
N ASN A 69 -1.43 0.41 -1.00
CA ASN A 69 -1.49 0.96 -2.36
C ASN A 69 -2.40 2.20 -2.44
N LEU A 70 -3.55 2.17 -1.79
CA LEU A 70 -4.47 3.30 -1.74
C LEU A 70 -3.85 4.51 -1.04
N ALA A 71 -3.20 4.32 0.11
CA ALA A 71 -2.50 5.41 0.78
C ALA A 71 -1.44 6.04 -0.14
N THR A 72 -0.65 5.22 -0.85
CA THR A 72 0.34 5.71 -1.82
C THR A 72 -0.28 6.47 -2.97
N ILE A 73 -1.34 5.94 -3.59
CA ILE A 73 -2.04 6.61 -4.70
C ILE A 73 -2.64 7.94 -4.24
N MET A 74 -3.34 7.95 -3.10
CA MET A 74 -3.96 9.17 -2.56
C MET A 74 -2.93 10.26 -2.31
N LEU A 75 -1.80 9.93 -1.67
CA LEU A 75 -0.77 10.91 -1.31
C LEU A 75 0.02 11.40 -2.51
N VAL A 76 0.38 10.52 -3.45
CA VAL A 76 1.24 10.89 -4.59
C VAL A 76 0.46 11.59 -5.70
N GLU A 77 -0.78 11.17 -5.94
CA GLU A 77 -1.62 11.71 -7.01
C GLU A 77 -2.61 12.76 -6.49
N HIS A 78 -2.55 13.11 -5.19
CA HIS A 78 -3.48 14.01 -4.51
C HIS A 78 -4.95 13.67 -4.76
N LEU A 79 -5.25 12.36 -4.75
CA LEU A 79 -6.60 11.85 -4.99
C LEU A 79 -7.35 11.60 -3.69
N ASP A 80 -8.66 11.85 -3.74
CA ASP A 80 -9.57 11.38 -2.71
C ASP A 80 -9.65 9.84 -2.72
N PHE A 81 -10.17 9.24 -1.65
CA PHE A 81 -10.25 7.79 -1.48
C PHE A 81 -11.07 7.13 -2.60
N ALA A 82 -12.15 7.77 -3.06
CA ALA A 82 -13.03 7.19 -4.06
C ALA A 82 -12.33 7.11 -5.43
N ALA A 83 -11.64 8.18 -5.83
CA ALA A 83 -10.85 8.23 -7.05
C ALA A 83 -9.66 7.26 -7.00
N ALA A 84 -8.93 7.22 -5.88
CA ALA A 84 -7.82 6.27 -5.70
C ALA A 84 -8.31 4.81 -5.75
N LEU A 85 -9.45 4.50 -5.14
CA LEU A 85 -10.04 3.16 -5.19
C LEU A 85 -10.51 2.78 -6.58
N ALA A 86 -11.12 3.70 -7.32
CA ALA A 86 -11.51 3.47 -8.70
C ALA A 86 -10.28 3.18 -9.58
N PHE A 87 -9.21 3.97 -9.44
CA PHE A 87 -7.95 3.77 -10.14
C PHE A 87 -7.32 2.41 -9.82
N LEU A 88 -7.26 2.05 -8.53
CA LEU A 88 -6.70 0.77 -8.11
C LEU A 88 -7.54 -0.41 -8.64
N ARG A 89 -8.88 -0.33 -8.54
CA ARG A 89 -9.79 -1.40 -8.98
C ARG A 89 -9.79 -1.60 -10.49
N HIS A 90 -9.49 -0.56 -11.26
CA HIS A 90 -9.29 -0.70 -12.71
C HIS A 90 -8.18 -1.72 -13.03
N HIS A 91 -7.12 -1.75 -12.23
CA HIS A 91 -5.98 -2.64 -12.41
C HIS A 91 -6.06 -3.91 -11.54
N ARG A 92 -6.72 -3.84 -10.39
CA ARG A 92 -6.89 -4.92 -9.42
C ARG A 92 -8.34 -5.00 -8.93
N PRO A 93 -9.24 -5.65 -9.68
CA PRO A 93 -10.67 -5.68 -9.36
C PRO A 93 -11.00 -6.23 -7.96
N GLN A 94 -10.16 -7.13 -7.42
CA GLN A 94 -10.36 -7.67 -6.06
C GLN A 94 -9.94 -6.73 -4.93
N ALA A 95 -9.45 -5.52 -5.21
CA ALA A 95 -9.06 -4.57 -4.17
C ALA A 95 -10.25 -4.19 -3.28
N ASN A 96 -10.17 -4.58 -2.01
CA ASN A 96 -11.21 -4.37 -1.02
C ASN A 96 -10.60 -4.33 0.40
N PRO A 97 -10.01 -3.20 0.82
CA PRO A 97 -9.57 -3.01 2.21
C PRO A 97 -10.72 -3.28 3.18
N ASN A 98 -10.40 -3.82 4.35
CA ASN A 98 -11.39 -4.00 5.41
C ASN A 98 -11.92 -2.63 5.92
N PRO A 99 -13.07 -2.59 6.62
CA PRO A 99 -13.67 -1.34 7.06
C PRO A 99 -12.77 -0.44 7.93
N GLY A 100 -11.96 -1.01 8.83
CA GLY A 100 -11.05 -0.24 9.67
C GLY A 100 -9.95 0.47 8.87
N PHE A 101 -9.43 -0.21 7.84
CA PHE A 101 -8.49 0.39 6.90
C PHE A 101 -9.15 1.47 6.03
N VAL A 102 -10.40 1.28 5.62
CA VAL A 102 -11.16 2.33 4.92
C VAL A 102 -11.33 3.56 5.80
N ASP A 103 -11.69 3.38 7.07
CA ASP A 103 -11.84 4.49 8.02
C ASP A 103 -10.52 5.23 8.22
N GLN A 104 -9.40 4.52 8.30
CA GLN A 104 -8.08 5.15 8.38
C GLN A 104 -7.72 5.93 7.12
N LEU A 105 -8.01 5.38 5.92
CA LEU A 105 -7.79 6.10 4.66
C LEU A 105 -8.69 7.35 4.54
N ARG A 106 -9.91 7.31 5.04
CA ARG A 106 -10.80 8.49 5.08
C ARG A 106 -10.30 9.56 6.04
N LYS A 107 -9.68 9.19 7.15
CA LYS A 107 -8.99 10.15 8.03
C LYS A 107 -7.79 10.77 7.33
N LEU A 108 -7.02 9.96 6.59
CA LEU A 108 -5.91 10.44 5.78
C LEU A 108 -6.36 11.42 4.68
N GLU A 109 -7.46 11.11 3.99
CA GLU A 109 -8.10 12.00 3.00
C GLU A 109 -8.43 13.38 3.62
N ALA A 110 -9.00 13.40 4.82
CA ALA A 110 -9.29 14.66 5.51
C ALA A 110 -8.02 15.48 5.80
N GLN A 111 -6.94 14.82 6.26
CA GLN A 111 -5.64 15.48 6.50
C GLN A 111 -5.01 15.99 5.20
N LEU A 112 -5.10 15.21 4.11
CA LEU A 112 -4.59 15.56 2.78
C LEU A 112 -5.33 16.80 2.22
N LEU A 113 -6.66 16.80 2.25
CA LEU A 113 -7.48 17.92 1.78
C LEU A 113 -7.31 19.19 2.64
N ALA A 114 -6.95 19.02 3.91
CA ALA A 114 -6.62 20.12 4.80
C ALA A 114 -5.17 20.64 4.63
N GLY A 115 -4.36 20.04 3.76
CA GLY A 115 -2.95 20.39 3.56
C GLY A 115 -2.07 20.08 4.79
N GLN A 116 -2.50 19.13 5.62
CA GLN A 116 -1.81 18.72 6.85
C GLN A 116 -0.85 17.54 6.62
N VAL A 117 -0.89 16.95 5.44
CA VAL A 117 0.07 15.94 4.97
C VAL A 117 0.88 16.59 3.84
N PRO A 118 2.23 16.48 3.86
CA PRO A 118 3.10 17.07 2.85
C PRO A 118 2.85 16.51 1.46
#